data_AF-A0A6C0MW69-F1
#
_entry.id   AF-A0A6C0MW69-F1
#
_cell.length_a   1.000
_cell.length_b   1.000
_cell.length_c   1.000
_cell.angle_alpha   90.00
_cell.angle_beta   90.00
_cell.angle_gamma   90.00
#
_symmetry.space_group_name_H-M   'P 1'
#
loop_
_entity.id
_entity.type
_entity.pdbx_description
1 polymer ?
#
loop_
_entity_poly.entity_id
_entity_poly.type
_entity_poly.pdbx_seq_one_letter_code
_entity_poly.pdbx_strand_id
1 'polypeptide(L)'
;MKYKNTKITIIKFNEIFKQGNNLENLLKRMKKPSNMNFHIAISEDNLLTSDNPVIATDNWNQIMLPITPNILIEFQEDKINSSNDLRVILKKNKTRYVNEATINTANYFIISNKEFTRYQYKYIDNRFNNKNWEIGYPHVNLKN
;
A
#
# COMPACT_ATOMS: atom_id res chain seq x y z
N MET A 1 -1.30 -19.57 9.15
CA MET A 1 -0.41 -18.48 9.61
C MET A 1 -0.17 -18.64 11.13
N LYS A 2 1.07 -18.89 11.58
CA LYS A 2 1.41 -19.22 12.97
C LYS A 2 1.43 -17.96 13.87
N TYR A 3 0.36 -17.73 14.64
CA TYR A 3 0.22 -16.62 15.61
C TYR A 3 0.88 -16.89 17.00
N LYS A 4 2.01 -17.61 17.08
CA LYS A 4 2.50 -18.08 18.39
C LYS A 4 3.44 -17.14 19.16
N ASN A 5 3.82 -15.97 18.63
CA ASN A 5 4.75 -15.05 19.31
C ASN A 5 4.32 -13.57 19.38
N THR A 6 3.12 -13.21 18.91
CA THR A 6 2.70 -11.80 18.76
C THR A 6 2.55 -11.06 20.08
N LYS A 7 2.02 -11.71 21.13
CA LYS A 7 1.72 -11.04 22.40
C LYS A 7 2.99 -10.60 23.14
N ILE A 8 4.00 -11.48 23.21
CA ILE A 8 5.30 -11.15 23.83
C ILE A 8 6.01 -10.05 23.03
N THR A 9 5.98 -10.11 21.71
CA THR A 9 6.56 -9.06 20.85
C THR A 9 5.87 -7.71 21.06
N ILE A 10 4.54 -7.68 21.13
CA ILE A 10 3.77 -6.45 21.41
C ILE A 10 4.10 -5.90 22.80
N ILE A 11 4.21 -6.76 23.81
CA ILE A 11 4.57 -6.35 25.17
C ILE A 11 5.97 -5.72 25.16
N LYS A 12 6.97 -6.39 24.59
CA LYS A 12 8.34 -5.85 24.48
C LYS A 12 8.40 -4.54 23.69
N PHE A 13 7.69 -4.46 22.56
CA PHE A 13 7.60 -3.23 21.80
C PHE A 13 7.03 -2.09 22.65
N ASN A 14 5.94 -2.36 23.36
CA ASN A 14 5.29 -1.38 24.22
C ASN A 14 6.19 -0.96 25.39
N GLU A 15 6.87 -1.90 26.06
CA GLU A 15 7.81 -1.61 27.13
C GLU A 15 8.93 -0.67 26.68
N ILE A 16 9.46 -0.88 25.48
CA ILE A 16 10.55 -0.05 24.94
C ILE A 16 10.01 1.31 24.45
N PHE A 17 8.95 1.29 23.63
CA PHE A 17 8.55 2.47 22.85
C PHE A 17 7.46 3.32 23.48
N LYS A 18 6.67 2.80 24.44
CA LYS A 18 5.72 3.63 25.21
C LYS A 18 6.37 4.33 26.40
N GLN A 19 7.59 3.96 26.77
CA GLN A 19 8.33 4.63 27.84
C GLN A 19 9.03 5.88 27.33
N GLY A 20 8.71 7.03 27.95
CA GLY A 20 9.33 8.32 27.64
C GLY A 20 9.27 8.68 26.16
N ASN A 21 10.38 9.22 25.64
CA ASN A 21 10.47 9.70 24.26
C ASN A 21 11.14 8.69 23.32
N ASN A 22 11.19 7.40 23.66
CA ASN A 22 11.95 6.41 22.89
C ASN A 22 11.47 6.27 21.45
N LEU A 23 10.14 6.21 21.23
CA LEU A 23 9.57 6.19 19.87
C LEU A 23 9.87 7.49 19.13
N GLU A 24 9.65 8.63 19.77
CA GLU A 24 9.91 9.94 19.17
C GLU A 24 11.37 10.13 18.78
N ASN A 25 12.30 9.68 19.63
CA ASN A 25 13.73 9.71 19.37
C ASN A 25 14.12 8.80 18.19
N LEU A 26 13.49 7.64 18.06
CA LEU A 26 13.67 6.78 16.87
C LEU A 26 13.14 7.48 15.62
N LEU A 27 11.93 8.03 15.67
CA LEU A 27 11.31 8.74 14.55
C LEU A 27 12.16 9.95 14.11
N LYS A 28 12.71 10.72 15.05
CA LYS A 28 13.62 11.86 14.77
C LYS A 28 14.91 11.45 14.08
N ARG A 29 15.37 10.20 14.27
CA ARG A 29 16.57 9.66 13.60
C ARG A 29 16.28 9.16 12.19
N MET A 30 15.03 8.79 11.91
CA MET A 30 14.63 8.39 10.57
C MET A 30 14.55 9.61 9.67
N LYS A 31 15.29 9.59 8.57
CA LYS A 31 15.24 10.60 7.51
C LYS A 31 14.66 9.98 6.27
N LYS A 32 13.83 10.75 5.56
CA LYS A 32 13.42 10.40 4.20
C LYS A 32 14.68 10.24 3.34
N PRO A 33 14.85 9.12 2.63
CA PRO A 33 15.96 8.96 1.68
C PRO A 33 15.91 10.06 0.61
N SER A 34 17.08 10.58 0.21
CA SER A 34 17.17 11.68 -0.77
C SER A 34 16.67 11.28 -2.17
N ASN A 35 16.72 9.99 -2.47
CA ASN A 35 16.26 9.37 -3.72
C ASN A 35 14.76 9.02 -3.70
N MET A 36 14.01 9.40 -2.66
CA MET A 36 12.57 9.16 -2.58
C MET A 36 11.84 10.43 -3.04
N ASN A 37 11.00 10.34 -4.05
CA ASN A 37 10.15 11.42 -4.52
C ASN A 37 8.76 11.38 -3.85
N PHE A 38 8.07 12.52 -3.86
CA PHE A 38 6.69 12.64 -3.40
C PHE A 38 5.83 13.13 -4.56
N HIS A 39 4.76 12.41 -4.85
CA HIS A 39 3.85 12.72 -5.94
C HIS A 39 2.39 12.74 -5.48
N ILE A 40 1.65 13.68 -6.05
CA ILE A 40 0.19 13.65 -6.14
C ILE A 40 -0.12 13.10 -7.53
N ALA A 41 -0.41 11.80 -7.58
CA ALA A 41 -0.68 11.10 -8.82
C ALA A 41 -2.18 11.16 -9.15
N ILE A 42 -2.50 11.59 -10.36
CA ILE A 42 -3.86 11.79 -10.85
C ILE A 42 -4.22 10.67 -11.81
N SER A 43 -5.31 9.96 -11.52
CA SER A 43 -5.82 8.87 -12.36
C SER A 43 -7.04 9.32 -13.14
N GLU A 44 -7.08 9.00 -14.43
CA GLU A 44 -8.31 9.11 -15.24
C GLU A 44 -9.31 8.00 -14.88
N ASP A 45 -8.79 6.81 -14.60
CA ASP A 45 -9.56 5.63 -14.17
C ASP A 45 -9.86 5.68 -12.67
N ASN A 46 -10.93 5.01 -12.25
CA ASN A 46 -11.36 4.97 -10.85
C ASN A 46 -10.37 4.21 -9.94
N LEU A 47 -9.89 4.88 -8.90
CA LEU A 47 -9.13 4.28 -7.80
C LEU A 47 -10.07 3.75 -6.72
N LEU A 48 -9.73 2.58 -6.19
CA LEU A 48 -10.33 2.03 -4.98
C LEU A 48 -9.57 2.53 -3.76
N THR A 49 -10.25 2.64 -2.63
CA THR A 49 -9.63 2.82 -1.31
C THR A 49 -10.13 1.73 -0.34
N SER A 50 -9.66 1.71 0.89
CA SER A 50 -10.02 0.70 1.88
C SER A 50 -9.90 1.22 3.31
N ASP A 51 -10.27 0.40 4.29
CA ASP A 51 -10.01 0.65 5.71
C ASP A 51 -8.51 0.73 6.07
N ASN A 52 -7.64 0.22 5.19
CA ASN A 52 -6.20 0.29 5.29
C ASN A 52 -5.60 0.69 3.93
N PRO A 53 -5.64 1.99 3.57
CA PRO A 53 -5.32 2.45 2.22
C PRO A 53 -3.82 2.45 1.91
N VAL A 54 -2.97 2.08 2.87
CA VAL A 54 -1.51 2.10 2.69
C VAL A 54 -1.05 0.85 1.96
N ILE A 55 -0.46 1.04 0.79
CA ILE A 55 0.20 0.00 0.00
C ILE A 55 1.70 0.25 0.05
N ALA A 56 2.48 -0.74 0.49
CA ALA A 56 3.95 -0.68 0.46
C ALA A 56 4.48 -1.85 -0.38
N THR A 57 5.31 -1.53 -1.37
CA THR A 57 5.84 -2.47 -2.37
C THR A 57 7.33 -2.21 -2.60
N ASP A 58 8.00 -3.15 -3.29
CA ASP A 58 9.44 -3.08 -3.57
C ASP A 58 10.29 -2.76 -2.32
N ASN A 59 10.11 -3.52 -1.23
CA ASN A 59 10.83 -3.31 0.04
C ASN A 59 10.72 -1.87 0.58
N TRP A 60 9.52 -1.31 0.56
CA TRP A 60 9.21 0.07 0.99
C TRP A 60 9.76 1.19 0.10
N ASN A 61 10.35 0.86 -1.04
CA ASN A 61 10.82 1.85 -2.01
C ASN A 61 9.66 2.47 -2.80
N GLN A 62 8.46 1.89 -2.71
CA GLN A 62 7.22 2.51 -3.17
C GLN A 62 6.12 2.37 -2.14
N ILE A 63 5.56 3.51 -1.75
CA ILE A 63 4.42 3.64 -0.85
C ILE A 63 3.33 4.39 -1.60
N MET A 64 2.11 3.85 -1.62
CA MET A 64 0.97 4.42 -2.36
C MET A 64 -0.26 4.44 -1.46
N LEU A 65 -0.94 5.59 -1.42
CA LEU A 65 -2.12 5.83 -0.59
C LEU A 65 -3.25 6.39 -1.46
N PRO A 66 -4.20 5.55 -1.92
CA PRO A 66 -5.38 6.02 -2.63
C PRO A 66 -6.28 6.77 -1.64
N ILE A 67 -6.38 8.09 -1.82
CA ILE A 67 -7.15 8.96 -0.91
C ILE A 67 -8.54 9.28 -1.47
N THR A 68 -8.70 9.26 -2.78
CA THR A 68 -9.95 9.54 -3.46
C THR A 68 -9.95 8.85 -4.83
N PRO A 69 -11.10 8.72 -5.51
CA PRO A 69 -11.27 7.98 -6.76
C PRO A 69 -10.34 8.37 -7.92
N ASN A 70 -9.69 9.52 -7.86
CA ASN A 70 -8.80 9.99 -8.92
C ASN A 70 -7.45 10.52 -8.38
N ILE A 71 -7.22 10.44 -7.07
CA ILE A 71 -5.99 10.94 -6.44
C ILE A 71 -5.35 9.85 -5.59
N LEU A 72 -4.07 9.66 -5.86
CA LEU A 72 -3.16 8.77 -5.17
C LEU A 72 -1.99 9.59 -4.64
N ILE A 73 -1.69 9.47 -3.35
CA ILE A 73 -0.45 9.99 -2.80
C ILE A 73 0.61 8.90 -2.96
N GLU A 74 1.73 9.22 -3.59
CA GLU A 74 2.84 8.28 -3.79
C GLU A 74 4.14 8.82 -3.20
N PHE A 75 4.90 7.91 -2.57
CA PHE A 75 6.31 8.09 -2.30
C PHE A 75 7.05 7.00 -3.06
N GLN A 76 7.99 7.37 -3.93
CA GLN A 76 8.64 6.43 -4.84
C GLN A 76 10.12 6.73 -4.94
N GLU A 77 10.97 5.71 -4.87
CA GLU A 77 12.37 5.88 -5.22
C GLU A 77 12.57 6.18 -6.72
N ASP A 78 13.64 6.90 -7.05
CA ASP A 78 14.01 7.27 -8.43
C ASP A 78 14.02 6.09 -9.41
N LYS A 79 14.44 4.90 -8.94
CA LYS A 79 14.50 3.68 -9.74
C LYS A 79 13.12 3.17 -10.20
N ILE A 80 12.05 3.60 -9.52
CA ILE A 80 10.66 3.24 -9.82
C ILE A 80 10.01 4.34 -10.66
N ASN A 81 10.22 5.58 -10.24
CA ASN A 81 9.76 6.76 -10.95
C ASN A 81 10.77 7.90 -10.69
N SER A 82 11.46 8.29 -11.75
CA SER A 82 12.48 9.35 -11.72
C SER A 82 11.91 10.73 -12.02
N SER A 83 10.57 10.88 -12.05
CA SER A 83 9.96 12.20 -12.16
C SER A 83 10.28 13.02 -10.91
N ASN A 84 10.59 14.29 -11.10
CA ASN A 84 10.71 15.27 -10.02
C ASN A 84 9.44 16.13 -9.88
N ASP A 85 8.41 15.85 -10.69
CA ASP A 85 7.19 16.65 -10.70
C ASP A 85 6.32 16.32 -9.48
N LEU A 86 5.79 17.35 -8.82
CA LEU A 86 4.85 17.17 -7.74
C LEU A 86 3.56 16.46 -8.19
N ARG A 87 3.16 16.67 -9.44
CA ARG A 87 1.94 16.08 -10.03
C ARG A 87 2.31 15.17 -11.18
N VAL A 88 1.80 13.95 -11.17
CA VAL A 88 2.05 12.95 -12.23
C VAL A 88 0.74 12.32 -12.66
N ILE A 89 0.67 11.86 -13.91
CA ILE A 89 -0.51 11.16 -14.43
C ILE A 89 -0.30 9.66 -14.30
N LEU A 90 -1.28 8.99 -13.69
CA LEU A 90 -1.31 7.54 -13.58
C LEU A 90 -1.68 6.91 -14.92
N LYS A 91 -0.81 6.02 -15.39
CA LYS A 91 -1.12 5.14 -16.52
C LYS A 91 -2.16 4.10 -16.09
N LYS A 92 -3.04 3.69 -17.02
CA LYS A 92 -4.12 2.72 -16.76
C LYS A 92 -3.64 1.42 -16.10
N ASN A 93 -2.48 0.90 -16.51
CA ASN A 93 -1.88 -0.28 -15.91
C ASN A 93 -1.49 -0.08 -14.44
N LYS A 94 -0.99 1.12 -14.08
CA LYS A 94 -0.67 1.48 -12.70
C LYS A 94 -1.95 1.70 -11.87
N THR A 95 -3.00 2.27 -12.43
CA THR A 95 -4.30 2.35 -11.74
C THR A 95 -4.85 0.96 -11.42
N ARG A 96 -4.81 0.04 -12.39
CA ARG A 96 -5.19 -1.36 -12.16
C ARG A 96 -4.34 -2.00 -11.06
N TYR A 97 -3.01 -1.82 -11.11
CA TYR A 97 -2.09 -2.30 -10.09
C TYR A 97 -2.50 -1.81 -8.70
N VAL A 98 -2.70 -0.49 -8.55
CA VAL A 98 -3.06 0.12 -7.26
C VAL A 98 -4.37 -0.46 -6.75
N ASN A 99 -5.39 -0.60 -7.59
CA ASN A 99 -6.68 -1.17 -7.20
C ASN A 99 -6.57 -2.62 -6.70
N GLU A 100 -5.82 -3.47 -7.41
CA GLU A 100 -5.57 -4.84 -6.98
C GLU A 100 -4.81 -4.88 -5.65
N ALA A 101 -3.80 -4.01 -5.48
CA ALA A 101 -3.06 -3.90 -4.23
C ALA A 101 -3.95 -3.42 -3.08
N THR A 102 -4.84 -2.43 -3.30
CA THR A 102 -5.84 -1.98 -2.31
C THR A 102 -6.74 -3.12 -1.87
N ILE A 103 -7.24 -3.94 -2.80
CA ILE A 103 -8.07 -5.12 -2.48
C ILE A 103 -7.27 -6.11 -1.62
N ASN A 104 -5.99 -6.28 -1.90
CA ASN A 104 -5.14 -7.20 -1.16
C ASN A 104 -4.80 -6.72 0.27
N THR A 105 -4.60 -5.41 0.46
CA THR A 105 -4.26 -4.80 1.77
C THR A 105 -5.47 -4.48 2.63
N ALA A 106 -6.67 -4.46 2.07
CA ALA A 106 -7.92 -4.28 2.81
C ALA A 106 -8.13 -5.41 3.83
N ASN A 107 -8.59 -5.05 5.03
CA ASN A 107 -8.95 -6.05 6.04
C ASN A 107 -10.45 -6.34 6.01
N TYR A 108 -11.28 -5.29 5.88
CA TYR A 108 -12.73 -5.41 6.03
C TYR A 108 -13.50 -4.73 4.90
N PHE A 109 -13.05 -3.55 4.45
CA PHE A 109 -13.82 -2.74 3.52
C PHE A 109 -12.98 -2.36 2.31
N ILE A 110 -13.59 -2.53 1.15
CA ILE A 110 -13.12 -1.94 -0.10
C ILE A 110 -14.15 -0.91 -0.49
N ILE A 111 -13.69 0.32 -0.68
CA ILE A 111 -14.53 1.49 -0.82
C ILE A 111 -14.32 2.04 -2.23
N SER A 112 -15.43 2.33 -2.90
CA SER A 112 -15.48 2.95 -4.21
C SER A 112 -16.64 3.93 -4.26
N ASN A 113 -16.46 5.05 -4.95
CA ASN A 113 -17.56 5.98 -5.28
C ASN A 113 -18.28 5.59 -6.59
N LYS A 114 -17.77 4.60 -7.32
CA LYS A 114 -18.34 4.04 -8.54
C LYS A 114 -18.62 2.55 -8.34
N GLU A 115 -19.53 2.01 -9.15
CA GLU A 115 -19.76 0.57 -9.18
C GLU A 115 -18.47 -0.19 -9.51
N PHE A 116 -18.29 -1.35 -8.88
CA PHE A 116 -17.17 -2.22 -9.20
C PHE A 116 -17.37 -2.83 -10.58
N THR A 117 -16.31 -2.85 -11.36
CA THR A 117 -16.27 -3.60 -12.62
C THR A 117 -16.40 -5.10 -12.35
N ARG A 118 -16.84 -5.87 -13.35
CA ARG A 118 -16.86 -7.35 -13.29
C ARG A 118 -15.50 -7.94 -12.92
N TYR A 119 -14.42 -7.31 -13.38
CA TYR A 119 -13.06 -7.72 -13.03
C TYR A 119 -12.78 -7.51 -11.53
N GLN A 120 -13.10 -6.33 -11.00
CA GLN A 120 -12.93 -6.02 -9.58
C GLN A 120 -13.77 -6.94 -8.71
N TYR A 121 -15.05 -7.17 -9.04
CA TYR A 121 -15.88 -8.13 -8.31
C TYR A 121 -15.27 -9.53 -8.26
N LYS A 122 -14.80 -10.05 -9.41
CA LYS A 122 -14.14 -11.35 -9.46
C LYS A 122 -12.86 -11.37 -8.61
N TYR A 123 -12.07 -10.30 -8.63
CA TYR A 123 -10.84 -10.21 -7.84
C TYR A 123 -11.12 -10.17 -6.33
N ILE A 124 -12.11 -9.38 -5.92
CA ILE A 124 -12.59 -9.28 -4.54
C ILE A 124 -13.09 -10.65 -4.06
N ASP A 125 -13.97 -11.29 -4.83
CA ASP A 125 -14.50 -12.61 -4.50
C ASP A 125 -13.38 -13.64 -4.31
N ASN A 126 -12.41 -13.67 -5.23
CA ASN A 126 -11.25 -14.54 -5.05
C ASN A 126 -10.44 -14.20 -3.78
N ARG A 127 -10.15 -12.93 -3.51
CA ARG A 127 -9.37 -12.52 -2.33
C ARG A 127 -10.01 -12.94 -1.01
N PHE A 128 -11.33 -12.93 -0.90
CA PHE A 128 -12.03 -13.21 0.36
C PHE A 128 -12.58 -14.64 0.46
N ASN A 129 -12.94 -15.27 -0.66
CA ASN A 129 -13.61 -16.57 -0.66
C ASN A 129 -12.73 -17.72 -1.18
N ASN A 130 -11.64 -17.45 -1.91
CA ASN A 130 -10.71 -18.50 -2.34
C ASN A 130 -9.66 -18.77 -1.25
N LYS A 131 -9.71 -19.97 -0.65
CA LYS A 131 -8.77 -20.41 0.40
C LYS A 131 -7.31 -20.50 -0.10
N ASN A 132 -7.12 -20.67 -1.40
CA ASN A 132 -5.81 -20.76 -2.04
C ASN A 132 -5.43 -19.43 -2.72
N TRP A 133 -6.06 -18.32 -2.33
CA TRP A 133 -5.69 -17.02 -2.85
C TRP A 133 -4.27 -16.67 -2.45
N GLU A 134 -3.43 -16.42 -3.46
CA GLU A 134 -2.11 -15.87 -3.30
C GLU A 134 -2.00 -14.59 -4.12
N ILE A 135 -1.32 -13.60 -3.55
CA ILE A 135 -1.04 -12.36 -4.25
C ILE A 135 -0.01 -12.67 -5.35
N GLY A 136 -0.44 -12.61 -6.60
CA GLY A 136 0.41 -12.90 -7.76
C GLY A 136 1.23 -11.71 -8.28
N TYR A 137 2.00 -11.96 -9.33
CA TYR A 137 2.61 -10.91 -10.14
C TYR A 137 1.54 -9.92 -10.64
N PRO A 138 1.81 -8.60 -10.71
CA PRO A 138 3.08 -7.90 -10.46
C PRO A 138 3.36 -7.51 -9.00
N HIS A 139 2.51 -7.90 -8.05
CA HIS A 139 2.62 -7.44 -6.66
C HIS A 139 3.70 -8.17 -5.86
N VAL A 140 3.93 -9.45 -6.18
CA VAL A 140 4.99 -10.27 -5.61
C VAL A 140 5.82 -10.85 -6.75
N ASN A 141 7.14 -10.66 -6.69
CA ASN A 141 8.06 -11.39 -7.56
C ASN A 141 8.12 -12.84 -7.08
N LEU A 142 7.44 -13.73 -7.79
CA LEU A 142 7.59 -15.18 -7.64
C LEU A 142 8.92 -15.60 -8.29
N LYS A 143 10.05 -15.14 -7.73
CA LYS A 143 11.37 -15.74 -8.00
C LYS A 143 11.76 -16.52 -6.76
N ASN A 144 11.45 -17.82 -6.79
CA ASN A 144 12.25 -18.85 -6.13
C ASN A 144 12.93 -19.64 -7.24
#